data_AF-A0A239R542-F1
#
_entry.id   AF-A0A239R542-F1
#
_cell.length_a   1.000
_cell.length_b   1.000
_cell.length_c   1.000
_cell.angle_alpha   90.00
_cell.angle_beta   90.00
_cell.angle_gamma   90.00
#
_symmetry.space_group_name_H-M   'P 1'
#
loop_
_entity.id
_entity.type
_entity.pdbx_description
1 polymer ?
#
loop_
_entity_poly.entity_id
_entity_poly.type
_entity_poly.pdbx_seq_one_letter_code
_entity_poly.pdbx_strand_id
1 'polypeptide(L)'
;MNHLEAQSYIMPFIDGKVPANRRNDFVLHMRNCKRCHKELEIYYTLMVGMRQLDNNQVLSSDFDRDLENELNKLSHKAKTKKRVSLSVFSALLIAIIIMGFATYTSGLSRVYLYEQRTKMESQGDYYFKDNLEDYLCIEGYDRVYVSDEIADKNKVTAFDRIRGYQRMEKDVNRIIDFGEEIRDAKTTSD
;
A
#
# COMPACT_ATOMS: atom_id res chain seq x y z
N MET A 1 10.77 5.08 -42.01
CA MET A 1 10.24 6.27 -42.72
C MET A 1 10.93 6.39 -44.06
N ASN A 2 10.27 6.89 -45.11
CA ASN A 2 10.92 7.11 -46.41
C ASN A 2 11.49 8.54 -46.53
N HIS A 3 12.30 8.85 -47.54
CA HIS A 3 12.92 10.17 -47.70
C HIS A 3 11.92 11.31 -47.89
N LEU A 4 10.86 11.10 -48.69
CA LEU A 4 9.85 12.12 -48.98
C LEU A 4 9.02 12.46 -47.74
N GLU A 5 8.66 11.43 -46.97
CA GLU A 5 7.99 11.56 -45.69
C GLU A 5 8.90 12.26 -44.67
N ALA A 6 10.22 12.00 -44.70
CA ALA A 6 11.19 12.73 -43.87
C ALA A 6 11.26 14.22 -44.19
N GLN A 7 11.29 14.55 -45.46
CA GLN A 7 11.34 15.93 -45.91
C GLN A 7 10.07 16.69 -45.55
N SER A 8 8.88 16.08 -45.67
CA SER A 8 7.63 16.75 -45.33
C SER A 8 7.51 17.10 -43.83
N TYR A 9 8.24 16.40 -42.96
CA TYR A 9 8.28 16.67 -41.52
C TYR A 9 9.38 17.65 -41.07
N ILE A 10 10.23 18.17 -41.96
CA ILE A 10 11.28 19.14 -41.61
C ILE A 10 10.68 20.43 -41.02
N MET A 11 9.74 21.05 -41.72
CA MET A 11 9.10 22.28 -41.25
C MET A 11 8.27 22.05 -39.97
N PRO A 12 7.44 20.98 -39.88
CA PRO A 12 6.82 20.57 -38.62
C PRO A 12 7.80 20.33 -37.47
N PHE A 13 9.02 19.87 -37.74
CA PHE A 13 10.07 19.71 -36.72
C PHE A 13 10.54 21.06 -36.18
N ILE A 14 10.87 22.01 -37.06
CA ILE A 14 11.29 23.36 -36.70
C ILE A 14 10.21 24.12 -35.91
N ASP A 15 8.94 23.81 -36.17
CA ASP A 15 7.81 24.38 -35.44
C ASP A 15 7.41 23.59 -34.18
N GLY A 16 8.08 22.47 -33.88
CA GLY A 16 7.75 21.62 -32.73
C GLY A 16 6.41 20.85 -32.85
N LYS A 17 5.87 20.72 -34.06
CA LYS A 17 4.55 20.14 -34.38
C LYS A 17 4.59 18.70 -34.92
N VAL A 18 5.71 17.97 -34.78
CA VAL A 18 5.82 16.59 -35.26
C VAL A 18 4.87 15.64 -34.49
N PRO A 19 4.03 14.85 -35.19
CA PRO A 19 3.11 13.90 -34.59
C PRO A 19 3.80 12.87 -33.69
N ALA A 20 3.23 12.61 -32.51
CA ALA A 20 3.85 11.76 -31.49
C ALA A 20 4.19 10.33 -31.94
N ASN A 21 3.36 9.76 -32.83
CA ASN A 21 3.57 8.44 -33.42
C ASN A 21 4.74 8.40 -34.41
N ARG A 22 5.10 9.53 -35.04
CA ARG A 22 6.14 9.62 -36.07
C ARG A 22 7.48 10.20 -35.58
N ARG A 23 7.52 10.83 -34.39
CA ARG A 23 8.75 11.43 -33.82
C ARG A 23 9.95 10.49 -33.77
N ASN A 24 9.78 9.25 -33.31
CA ASN A 24 10.89 8.30 -33.20
C ASN A 24 11.44 7.92 -34.58
N ASP A 25 10.56 7.65 -35.53
CA ASP A 25 10.93 7.27 -36.90
C ASP A 25 11.63 8.42 -37.62
N PHE A 26 11.16 9.65 -37.40
CA PHE A 26 11.77 10.87 -37.92
C PHE A 26 13.20 11.05 -37.39
N VAL A 27 13.40 11.01 -36.06
CA VAL A 27 14.72 11.17 -35.45
C VAL A 27 15.69 10.08 -35.92
N LEU A 28 15.22 8.83 -35.99
CA LEU A 28 16.06 7.72 -36.46
C LEU A 28 16.50 7.92 -37.93
N HIS A 29 15.57 8.35 -38.79
CA HIS A 29 15.88 8.62 -40.20
C HIS A 29 16.86 9.79 -40.35
N MET A 30 16.67 10.88 -39.60
CA MET A 30 17.54 12.06 -39.65
C MET A 30 18.95 11.80 -39.13
N ARG A 31 19.16 10.80 -38.27
CA ARG A 31 20.50 10.38 -37.84
C ARG A 31 21.19 9.41 -38.80
N ASN A 32 20.42 8.52 -39.42
CA ASN A 32 20.97 7.46 -40.26
C ASN A 32 21.14 7.91 -41.71
N CYS A 33 20.34 8.85 -42.20
CA CYS A 33 20.39 9.35 -43.57
C CYS A 33 21.13 10.68 -43.67
N LYS A 34 22.38 10.64 -44.15
CA LYS A 34 23.22 11.85 -44.35
C LYS A 34 22.57 12.92 -45.23
N ARG A 35 21.83 12.53 -46.27
CA ARG A 35 21.18 13.47 -47.19
C ARG A 35 20.07 14.25 -46.47
N CYS A 36 19.15 13.54 -45.81
CA CYS A 36 18.06 14.17 -45.09
C CYS A 36 18.56 14.96 -43.87
N HIS A 37 19.65 14.50 -43.23
CA HIS A 37 20.30 15.24 -42.15
C HIS A 37 20.79 16.61 -42.61
N LYS A 38 21.53 16.67 -43.72
CA LYS A 38 22.02 17.94 -44.28
C LYS A 38 20.89 18.87 -44.69
N GLU A 39 19.85 18.33 -45.32
CA GLU A 39 18.67 19.14 -45.65
C GLU A 39 18.07 19.75 -44.38
N LEU A 40 17.85 18.93 -43.35
CA LEU A 40 17.36 19.40 -42.05
C LEU A 40 18.26 20.46 -41.42
N GLU A 41 19.58 20.27 -41.43
CA GLU A 41 20.58 21.19 -40.89
C GLU A 41 20.52 22.57 -41.57
N ILE A 42 20.42 22.60 -42.90
CA ILE A 42 20.28 23.84 -43.68
C ILE A 42 18.98 24.57 -43.30
N TYR A 43 17.84 23.86 -43.29
CA TYR A 43 16.56 24.48 -42.93
C TYR A 43 16.53 24.96 -41.47
N TYR A 44 17.13 24.18 -40.56
CA TYR A 44 17.20 24.54 -39.14
C TYR A 44 18.02 25.81 -38.95
N THR A 45 19.24 25.86 -39.48
CA THR A 45 20.13 27.02 -39.39
C THR A 45 19.50 28.27 -39.98
N LEU A 46 18.84 28.16 -41.14
CA LEU A 46 18.18 29.29 -41.79
C LEU A 46 17.02 29.83 -40.95
N MET A 47 16.07 28.95 -40.58
CA MET A 47 14.83 29.38 -39.96
C MET A 47 15.01 29.75 -38.49
N VAL A 48 15.82 28.98 -37.76
CA VAL A 48 16.14 29.29 -36.35
C VAL A 48 17.08 30.49 -36.28
N GLY A 49 18.04 30.61 -37.19
CA GLY A 49 18.91 31.78 -37.29
C GLY A 49 18.12 33.07 -37.53
N MET A 50 17.18 33.07 -38.48
CA MET A 50 16.27 34.21 -38.71
C MET A 50 15.45 34.54 -37.46
N ARG A 51 14.85 33.55 -36.80
CA ARG A 51 14.10 33.77 -35.55
C ARG A 51 14.96 34.33 -34.42
N GLN A 52 16.22 33.90 -34.29
CA GLN A 52 17.12 34.43 -33.28
C GLN A 52 17.46 35.91 -33.55
N LEU A 53 17.70 36.26 -34.81
CA LEU A 53 17.94 37.64 -35.24
C LEU A 53 16.71 38.53 -35.00
N ASP A 54 15.52 38.09 -35.41
CA ASP A 54 14.27 38.84 -35.25
C ASP A 54 13.94 39.10 -33.76
N ASN A 55 14.29 38.15 -32.88
CA ASN A 55 14.03 38.25 -31.45
C ASN A 55 15.17 38.91 -30.65
N ASN A 56 16.19 39.48 -31.31
CA ASN A 56 17.41 40.02 -30.66
C ASN A 56 18.07 39.04 -29.67
N GLN A 57 17.99 37.74 -29.95
CA GLN A 57 18.65 36.70 -29.17
C GLN A 57 20.12 36.58 -29.60
N VAL A 58 20.97 36.09 -28.69
CA VAL A 58 22.35 35.76 -29.06
C VAL A 58 22.30 34.64 -30.10
N LEU A 59 22.85 34.92 -31.28
CA LEU A 59 22.94 33.93 -32.35
C LEU A 59 23.73 32.73 -31.84
N SER A 60 23.18 31.53 -32.01
CA SER A 60 23.89 30.30 -31.63
C SER A 60 25.21 30.23 -32.40
N SER A 61 26.33 30.04 -31.69
CA SER A 61 27.63 29.80 -32.34
C SER A 61 27.70 28.42 -32.98
N ASP A 62 26.93 27.46 -32.46
CA ASP A 62 26.98 26.04 -32.84
C ASP A 62 25.57 25.54 -33.16
N PHE A 63 25.05 25.82 -34.36
CA PHE A 63 23.72 25.35 -34.79
C PHE A 63 23.62 23.82 -34.83
N ASP A 64 24.70 23.11 -35.15
CA ASP A 64 24.73 21.64 -35.19
C ASP A 64 24.44 21.02 -33.82
N ARG A 65 25.05 21.58 -32.76
CA ARG A 65 24.84 21.10 -31.40
C ARG A 65 23.41 21.38 -30.95
N ASP A 66 22.88 22.55 -31.30
CA ASP A 66 21.51 22.93 -30.96
C ASP A 66 20.48 22.04 -31.67
N LEU A 67 20.70 21.74 -32.95
CA LEU A 67 19.89 20.81 -33.73
C LEU A 67 19.89 19.40 -33.10
N GLU A 68 21.06 18.88 -32.73
CA GLU A 68 21.18 17.57 -32.10
C GLU A 68 20.49 17.54 -30.73
N ASN A 69 20.56 18.64 -29.98
CA ASN A 69 19.81 18.79 -28.73
C ASN A 69 18.29 18.76 -28.96
N GLU A 70 17.78 19.43 -30.00
CA GLU A 70 16.36 19.39 -30.34
C GLU A 70 15.91 18.00 -30.82
N LEU A 71 16.72 17.30 -31.62
CA LEU A 71 16.46 15.91 -32.00
C LEU A 71 16.41 14.99 -30.77
N ASN A 72 17.33 15.18 -29.82
CA ASN A 72 17.32 14.47 -28.54
C ASN A 72 16.05 14.76 -27.74
N LYS A 73 15.67 16.03 -27.58
CA LYS A 73 14.43 16.42 -26.88
C LYS A 73 13.20 15.79 -27.52
N LEU A 74 13.13 15.75 -28.86
CA LEU A 74 12.02 15.13 -29.57
C LEU A 74 11.95 13.61 -29.31
N SER A 75 13.09 12.93 -29.32
CA SER A 75 13.20 11.50 -28.99
C SER A 75 12.78 11.21 -27.55
N HIS A 76 13.25 12.02 -26.60
CA HIS A 76 12.88 11.90 -25.19
C HIS A 76 11.37 12.09 -24.98
N LYS A 77 10.78 13.15 -25.54
CA LYS A 77 9.32 13.40 -25.47
C LYS A 77 8.51 12.22 -26.01
N ALA A 78 8.97 11.56 -27.08
CA ALA A 78 8.30 10.40 -27.65
C ALA A 78 8.40 9.16 -26.74
N LYS A 79 9.56 8.90 -26.13
CA LYS A 79 9.77 7.77 -25.21
C LYS A 79 9.01 7.96 -23.88
N THR A 80 9.01 9.15 -23.31
CA THR A 80 8.36 9.43 -22.02
C THR A 80 6.85 9.26 -22.11
N LYS A 81 6.20 9.74 -23.18
CA LYS A 81 4.75 9.58 -23.33
C LYS A 81 4.31 8.11 -23.38
N LYS A 82 5.07 7.24 -24.08
CA LYS A 82 4.79 5.79 -24.13
C LYS A 82 4.99 5.11 -22.78
N ARG A 83 6.05 5.47 -22.04
CA ARG A 83 6.32 4.91 -20.70
C ARG A 83 5.26 5.33 -19.68
N VAL A 84 4.84 6.59 -19.69
CA VAL A 84 3.83 7.10 -18.76
C VAL A 84 2.47 6.44 -19.00
N SER A 85 2.03 6.29 -20.25
CA SER A 85 0.72 5.66 -20.53
C SER A 85 0.68 4.18 -20.13
N LEU A 86 1.76 3.44 -20.39
CA LEU A 86 1.88 2.04 -19.99
C LEU A 86 1.95 1.90 -18.46
N SER A 87 2.63 2.83 -17.79
CA SER A 87 2.80 2.82 -16.34
C SER A 87 1.49 3.11 -15.57
N VAL A 88 0.61 3.96 -16.10
CA VAL A 88 -0.67 4.26 -15.43
C VAL A 88 -1.63 3.07 -15.54
N PHE A 89 -1.71 2.44 -16.71
CA PHE A 89 -2.57 1.28 -16.92
C PHE A 89 -2.13 0.09 -16.06
N SER A 90 -0.82 -0.19 -15.99
CA SER A 90 -0.31 -1.28 -15.16
C SER A 90 -0.54 -1.04 -13.66
N ALA A 91 -0.37 0.20 -13.19
CA ALA A 91 -0.63 0.55 -11.79
C ALA A 91 -2.09 0.35 -11.39
N LEU A 92 -3.04 0.69 -12.28
CA LEU A 92 -4.48 0.48 -12.03
C LEU A 92 -4.84 -1.00 -11.93
N LEU A 93 -4.30 -1.84 -12.80
CA LEU A 93 -4.54 -3.30 -12.72
C LEU A 93 -4.01 -3.90 -11.43
N ILE A 94 -2.81 -3.49 -11.00
CA ILE A 94 -2.22 -3.95 -9.74
C ILE A 94 -3.10 -3.52 -8.55
N ALA A 95 -3.60 -2.29 -8.54
CA ALA A 95 -4.48 -1.79 -7.47
C ALA A 95 -5.79 -2.59 -7.38
N ILE A 96 -6.40 -2.96 -8.51
CA ILE A 96 -7.62 -3.77 -8.55
C ILE A 96 -7.36 -5.16 -7.97
N ILE A 97 -6.23 -5.79 -8.32
CA ILE A 97 -5.85 -7.11 -7.80
C ILE A 97 -5.67 -7.06 -6.27
N ILE A 98 -4.97 -6.05 -5.77
CA ILE A 98 -4.78 -5.86 -4.32
C ILE A 98 -6.12 -5.65 -3.61
N MET A 99 -7.00 -4.84 -4.18
CA MET A 99 -8.33 -4.59 -3.62
C MET A 99 -9.17 -5.87 -3.58
N GLY A 100 -9.15 -6.66 -4.66
CA GLY A 100 -9.84 -7.95 -4.73
C GLY A 100 -9.32 -8.95 -3.69
N PHE A 101 -8.00 -8.99 -3.48
CA PHE A 101 -7.41 -9.83 -2.45
C PHE A 101 -7.82 -9.39 -1.03
N ALA A 102 -7.83 -8.09 -0.76
CA ALA A 102 -8.24 -7.54 0.53
C ALA A 102 -9.72 -7.81 0.85
N THR A 103 -10.62 -7.70 -0.14
CA THR A 103 -12.04 -8.00 0.07
C THR A 103 -12.29 -9.49 0.25
N TYR A 104 -11.60 -10.35 -0.50
CA TYR A 104 -11.68 -11.80 -0.35
C TYR A 104 -11.25 -12.26 1.05
N THR A 105 -10.09 -11.80 1.51
CA THR A 105 -9.57 -12.13 2.86
C THR A 105 -10.49 -11.62 3.97
N SER A 106 -11.06 -10.43 3.81
CA SER A 106 -12.04 -9.88 4.75
C SER A 106 -13.33 -10.72 4.80
N GLY A 107 -13.82 -11.17 3.64
CA GLY A 107 -14.99 -12.05 3.55
C GLY A 107 -14.75 -13.40 4.24
N LEU A 108 -13.60 -14.03 3.97
CA LEU A 108 -13.22 -15.29 4.60
C LEU A 108 -13.15 -15.17 6.12
N SER A 109 -12.61 -14.06 6.62
CA SER A 109 -12.51 -13.77 8.06
C SER A 109 -13.90 -13.69 8.71
N ARG A 110 -14.89 -13.11 8.03
CA ARG A 110 -16.26 -13.05 8.56
C ARG A 110 -16.93 -14.42 8.61
N VAL A 111 -16.75 -15.24 7.57
CA VAL A 111 -17.29 -16.61 7.55
C VAL A 111 -16.63 -17.45 8.64
N TYR A 112 -15.32 -17.36 8.79
CA TYR A 112 -14.57 -18.05 9.84
C TYR A 112 -15.08 -17.69 11.25
N LEU A 113 -15.25 -16.39 11.53
CA LEU A 113 -15.76 -15.93 12.83
C LEU A 113 -17.22 -16.36 13.07
N TYR A 114 -18.04 -16.37 12.03
CA TYR A 114 -19.42 -16.87 12.12
C TYR A 114 -19.43 -18.36 12.48
N GLU A 115 -18.67 -19.19 11.76
CA GLU A 115 -18.56 -20.62 12.06
C GLU A 115 -18.00 -20.89 13.46
N GLN A 116 -17.05 -20.07 13.92
CA GLN A 116 -16.48 -20.23 15.26
C GLN A 116 -17.50 -19.88 16.34
N ARG A 117 -18.30 -18.83 16.13
CA ARG A 117 -19.38 -18.43 17.04
C ARG A 117 -20.46 -19.51 17.13
N THR A 118 -20.94 -20.01 15.99
CA THR A 118 -21.99 -21.05 15.98
C THR A 118 -21.51 -22.34 16.65
N LYS A 119 -20.24 -22.72 16.43
CA LYS A 119 -19.64 -23.87 17.14
C LYS A 119 -19.58 -23.66 18.65
N MET A 120 -19.24 -22.47 19.13
CA MET A 120 -19.24 -22.15 20.57
C MET A 120 -20.65 -22.20 21.17
N GLU A 121 -21.65 -21.63 20.49
CA GLU A 121 -23.05 -21.67 20.93
C GLU A 121 -23.55 -23.12 21.02
N SER A 122 -23.24 -23.95 20.02
CA SER A 122 -23.65 -25.35 20.01
C SER A 122 -22.85 -26.28 20.96
N GLN A 123 -21.69 -25.85 21.48
CA GLN A 123 -20.85 -26.70 22.32
C GLN A 123 -21.54 -27.08 23.64
N GLY A 124 -22.37 -26.19 24.19
CA GLY A 124 -23.20 -26.49 25.36
C GLY A 124 -24.28 -27.54 25.07
N ASP A 125 -24.91 -27.41 23.89
CA ASP A 125 -26.04 -28.22 23.45
C ASP A 125 -25.68 -29.65 23.02
N TYR A 126 -24.41 -29.97 22.77
CA TYR A 126 -23.99 -31.33 22.42
C TYR A 126 -23.18 -32.02 23.51
N TYR A 127 -22.39 -31.28 24.30
CA TYR A 127 -21.52 -31.88 25.31
C TYR A 127 -22.24 -32.17 26.63
N PHE A 128 -23.24 -31.35 26.98
CA PHE A 128 -23.99 -31.48 28.23
C PHE A 128 -25.43 -31.97 28.03
N LYS A 129 -26.01 -31.83 26.84
CA LYS A 129 -27.41 -32.18 26.58
C LYS A 129 -27.72 -33.65 26.86
N ASP A 130 -27.00 -34.59 26.23
CA ASP A 130 -27.32 -36.02 26.37
C ASP A 130 -27.27 -36.56 27.82
N ASN A 131 -26.58 -35.88 28.76
CA ASN A 131 -26.43 -36.33 30.14
C ASN A 131 -27.07 -35.40 31.20
N LEU A 132 -27.30 -34.13 30.89
CA LEU A 132 -27.75 -33.10 31.85
C LEU A 132 -29.04 -32.39 31.42
N GLU A 133 -29.70 -32.81 30.34
CA GLU A 133 -30.97 -32.25 29.86
C GLU A 133 -32.02 -32.17 30.98
N ASP A 134 -32.18 -33.23 31.78
CA ASP A 134 -33.12 -33.27 32.92
C ASP A 134 -32.75 -32.33 34.10
N TYR A 135 -31.48 -31.94 34.23
CA TYR A 135 -30.99 -31.15 35.37
C TYR A 135 -30.83 -29.65 35.05
N LEU A 136 -30.60 -29.32 33.78
CA LEU A 136 -30.42 -27.94 33.29
C LEU A 136 -31.75 -27.24 33.06
N CYS A 137 -32.75 -27.97 32.57
CA CYS A 137 -34.09 -27.45 32.28
C CYS A 137 -35.03 -27.74 33.45
N ILE A 138 -34.92 -26.99 34.54
CA ILE A 138 -35.97 -26.98 35.56
C ILE A 138 -36.97 -25.89 35.17
N GLU A 139 -38.26 -26.23 35.14
CA GLU A 139 -39.35 -25.34 34.70
C GLU A 139 -39.17 -23.92 35.25
N GLY A 140 -38.88 -23.00 34.34
CA GLY A 140 -38.89 -21.56 34.58
C GLY A 140 -37.54 -20.87 34.75
N TYR A 141 -36.38 -21.56 34.70
CA TYR A 141 -35.09 -20.87 34.81
C TYR A 141 -33.94 -21.53 34.01
N ASP A 142 -33.43 -20.78 33.04
CA ASP A 142 -32.21 -21.13 32.31
C ASP A 142 -30.97 -20.72 33.11
N ARG A 143 -30.25 -21.71 33.66
CA ARG A 143 -29.05 -21.48 34.47
C ARG A 143 -27.85 -21.00 33.65
N VAL A 144 -27.83 -21.27 32.35
CA VAL A 144 -26.73 -20.86 31.46
C VAL A 144 -26.79 -19.35 31.26
N TYR A 145 -27.98 -18.80 31.03
CA TYR A 145 -28.20 -17.35 30.93
C TYR A 145 -27.79 -16.59 32.19
N VAL A 146 -28.11 -17.14 33.38
CA VAL A 146 -27.70 -16.58 34.67
C VAL A 146 -26.17 -16.65 34.84
N SER A 147 -25.53 -17.72 34.34
CA SER A 147 -24.07 -17.86 34.42
C SER A 147 -23.34 -16.82 33.54
N ASP A 148 -23.89 -16.49 32.37
CA ASP A 148 -23.34 -15.48 31.49
C ASP A 148 -23.48 -14.07 32.08
N GLU A 149 -24.60 -13.75 32.73
CA GLU A 149 -24.75 -12.49 33.48
C GLU A 149 -23.76 -12.38 34.66
N ILE A 150 -23.47 -13.49 35.34
CA ILE A 150 -22.47 -13.54 36.42
C ILE A 150 -21.05 -13.40 35.86
N ALA A 151 -20.76 -14.03 34.72
CA ALA A 151 -19.46 -13.98 34.06
C ALA A 151 -19.18 -12.58 33.48
N ASP A 152 -20.20 -11.90 32.95
CA ASP A 152 -20.10 -10.54 32.42
C ASP A 152 -19.89 -9.50 33.53
N LYS A 153 -20.54 -9.68 34.70
CA LYS A 153 -20.30 -8.87 35.90
C LYS A 153 -18.91 -9.08 36.52
N ASN A 154 -18.32 -10.26 36.36
CA ASN A 154 -17.00 -10.63 36.90
C ASN A 154 -15.88 -10.64 35.85
N LYS A 155 -15.95 -9.77 34.82
CA LYS A 155 -14.81 -9.53 33.93
C LYS A 155 -13.69 -8.80 34.68
N VAL A 156 -12.90 -9.54 35.45
CA VAL A 156 -11.73 -9.04 36.17
C VAL A 156 -10.67 -8.62 35.15
N THR A 157 -10.39 -7.31 35.08
CA THR A 157 -9.37 -6.75 34.20
C THR A 157 -7.99 -7.26 34.60
N ALA A 158 -7.04 -7.36 33.67
CA ALA A 158 -5.66 -7.79 33.97
C ALA A 158 -5.03 -7.01 35.15
N PHE A 159 -5.34 -5.71 35.27
CA PHE A 159 -4.88 -4.87 36.38
C PHE A 159 -5.51 -5.22 37.73
N ASP A 160 -6.77 -5.66 37.76
CA ASP A 160 -7.43 -6.09 39.00
C ASP A 160 -6.84 -7.41 39.51
N ARG A 161 -6.41 -8.29 38.60
CA ARG A 161 -5.65 -9.50 38.96
C ARG A 161 -4.31 -9.17 39.60
N ILE A 162 -3.54 -8.24 39.00
CA ILE A 162 -2.24 -7.80 39.53
C ILE A 162 -2.40 -7.22 40.95
N ARG A 163 -3.42 -6.38 41.15
CA ARG A 163 -3.71 -5.80 42.47
C ARG A 163 -4.13 -6.86 43.49
N GLY A 164 -4.86 -7.89 43.07
CA GLY A 164 -5.20 -9.05 43.87
C GLY A 164 -3.97 -9.81 44.34
N TYR A 165 -3.02 -10.10 43.44
CA TYR A 165 -1.77 -10.79 43.77
C TYR A 165 -0.92 -10.00 44.78
N GLN A 166 -0.76 -8.69 44.59
CA GLN A 166 0.00 -7.84 45.53
C GLN A 166 -0.63 -7.81 46.93
N ARG A 167 -1.96 -7.86 47.01
CA ARG A 167 -2.65 -7.93 48.31
C ARG A 167 -2.39 -9.27 48.99
N MET A 168 -2.49 -10.38 48.26
CA MET A 168 -2.20 -11.72 48.80
C MET A 168 -0.75 -11.84 49.29
N GLU A 169 0.21 -11.31 48.52
CA GLU A 169 1.62 -11.30 48.91
C GLU A 169 1.85 -10.53 50.22
N LYS A 170 1.19 -9.38 50.38
CA LYS A 170 1.25 -8.60 51.62
C LYS A 170 0.64 -9.33 52.81
N ASP A 171 -0.45 -10.05 52.60
CA ASP A 171 -1.11 -10.83 53.66
C ASP A 171 -0.28 -12.05 54.06
N VAL A 172 0.37 -12.72 53.11
CA VAL A 172 1.33 -13.80 53.38
C VAL A 172 2.51 -13.30 54.22
N ASN A 173 3.09 -12.15 53.84
CA ASN A 173 4.20 -11.56 54.61
C ASN A 173 3.77 -11.21 56.04
N ARG A 174 2.57 -10.66 56.23
CA ARG A 174 2.03 -10.43 57.59
C ARG A 174 1.86 -11.70 58.40
N ILE A 175 1.45 -12.80 57.78
CA ILE A 175 1.30 -14.09 58.47
C ILE A 175 2.67 -14.63 58.89
N ILE A 176 3.69 -14.45 58.04
CA ILE A 176 5.07 -14.82 58.36
C ILE A 176 5.57 -13.97 59.55
N ASP A 177 5.44 -12.65 59.47
CA ASP A 177 5.85 -11.72 60.54
C ASP A 177 5.19 -12.08 61.87
N PHE A 178 3.87 -12.33 61.86
CA PHE A 178 3.13 -12.75 63.05
C PHE A 178 3.59 -14.11 63.59
N GLY A 179 3.94 -15.04 62.71
CA GLY A 179 4.53 -16.33 63.09
C GLY A 179 5.91 -16.16 63.76
N GLU A 180 6.72 -15.22 63.29
CA GLU A 180 8.01 -14.89 63.90
C GLU A 180 7.83 -14.22 65.27
N GLU A 181 6.88 -13.29 65.41
CA GLU A 181 6.54 -12.68 66.70
C GLU A 181 6.11 -13.72 67.75
N ILE A 182 5.31 -14.72 67.35
CA ILE A 182 4.90 -15.81 68.25
C ILE A 182 6.09 -16.70 68.63
N ARG A 183 6.99 -16.98 67.68
CA ARG A 183 8.20 -17.78 67.95
C ARG A 183 9.08 -17.08 68.98
N ASP A 184 9.29 -15.78 68.83
CA ASP A 184 10.18 -14.99 69.68
C ASP A 184 9.57 -14.70 71.06
N ALA A 185 8.24 -14.61 71.15
CA ALA A 185 7.53 -14.55 72.44
C ALA A 185 7.63 -15.85 73.25
N LYS A 186 7.90 -16.99 72.59
CA LYS A 186 8.00 -18.30 73.25
C LYS A 186 9.41 -18.64 73.72
N THR A 187 10.44 -18.02 73.15
CA THR A 187 11.85 -18.16 73.58
C THR A 187 12.24 -17.23 74.73
N THR A 188 11.37 -16.28 75.10
CA THR A 188 11.56 -15.33 76.21
C THR A 188 10.79 -15.71 77.49
N SER A 189 10.01 -16.81 77.46
CA SER A 189 9.23 -17.31 78.61
C SER A 189 9.84 -18.53 79.32
N ASP A 190 11.06 -18.95 78.94
CA ASP A 190 11.91 -19.90 79.67
C ASP A 190 13.03 -19.14 80.41
#